data_AF-A0AA88U5H8-F1
#
_entry.id   AF-A0AA88U5H8-F1
#
_cell.length_a   1.000
_cell.length_b   1.000
_cell.length_c   1.000
_cell.angle_alpha   90.00
_cell.angle_beta   90.00
_cell.angle_gamma   90.00
#
_symmetry.space_group_name_H-M   'P 1'
#
loop_
_entity.id
_entity.type
_entity.pdbx_description
1 polymer ?
#
loop_
_entity_poly.entity_id
_entity_poly.type
_entity_poly.pdbx_seq_one_letter_code
_entity_poly.pdbx_strand_id
1 'polypeptide(L)'
;MEMKQWFGSLVANMVVKLIAGKRFSHDDEEGERFQKAIRKFIELLGAFVLGDVVPYLRWLDFGGYEKAMKEIAKEIDYILQGWLEEHKMKRTSRQHIKGEEQDFMDVMLSIFDGASPEDLAGFDADTVNKATCLINITDISMLRGSNKCPQHHFTDVGKVGHTYPIMLALFSLL
;
A
#
# COMPACT_ATOMS: atom_id res chain seq x y z
N MET A 1 12.75 -1.06 23.37
CA MET A 1 12.52 -1.27 21.92
C MET A 1 11.05 -1.55 21.58
N GLU A 2 10.20 -1.89 22.56
CA GLU A 2 8.76 -2.17 22.39
C GLU A 2 7.91 -0.95 21.99
N MET A 3 8.20 0.23 22.55
CA MET A 3 7.41 1.45 22.31
C MET A 3 7.37 1.86 20.82
N LYS A 4 8.45 1.61 20.07
CA LYS A 4 8.50 1.88 18.63
C LYS A 4 7.62 0.92 17.85
N GLN A 5 7.61 -0.37 18.19
CA GLN A 5 6.79 -1.37 17.50
C GLN A 5 5.30 -1.13 17.78
N TRP A 6 4.93 -0.89 19.04
CA TRP A 6 3.56 -0.57 19.42
C TRP A 6 3.04 0.70 18.74
N PHE A 7 3.82 1.79 18.76
CA PHE A 7 3.48 3.02 18.04
C PHE A 7 3.35 2.80 16.52
N GLY A 8 4.14 1.89 15.95
CA GLY A 8 4.05 1.53 14.54
C GLY A 8 2.75 0.81 14.19
N SER A 9 2.38 -0.18 15.00
CA SER A 9 1.11 -0.89 14.86
C SER A 9 -0.08 0.05 15.03
N LEU A 10 -0.03 0.97 15.99
CA LEU A 10 -1.06 1.99 16.16
C LEU A 10 -1.24 2.91 14.94
N VAL A 11 -0.14 3.43 14.40
CA VAL A 11 -0.20 4.30 13.20
C VAL A 11 -0.71 3.51 12.00
N ALA A 12 -0.23 2.28 11.78
CA ALA A 12 -0.72 1.42 10.71
C ALA A 12 -2.23 1.14 10.84
N ASN A 13 -2.70 0.85 12.06
CA ASN A 13 -4.12 0.64 12.34
C ASN A 13 -4.95 1.89 12.08
N MET A 14 -4.47 3.07 12.46
CA MET A 14 -5.15 4.33 12.16
C MET A 14 -5.23 4.60 10.66
N VAL A 15 -4.15 4.35 9.91
CA VAL A 15 -4.09 4.56 8.46
C VAL A 15 -5.04 3.62 7.74
N VAL A 16 -5.03 2.33 8.09
CA VAL A 16 -5.96 1.37 7.49
C VAL A 16 -7.41 1.71 7.82
N LYS A 17 -7.69 2.20 9.04
CA LYS A 17 -9.03 2.68 9.40
C LYS A 17 -9.46 3.89 8.57
N LEU A 18 -8.56 4.83 8.31
CA LEU A 18 -8.86 6.00 7.47
C LEU A 18 -9.06 5.63 6.00
N ILE A 19 -8.32 4.61 5.53
CA ILE A 19 -8.30 4.26 4.11
C ILE A 19 -9.42 3.30 3.73
N ALA A 20 -9.67 2.27 4.53
CA ALA A 20 -10.61 1.20 4.21
C ALA A 20 -11.63 0.94 5.33
N GLY A 21 -11.71 1.82 6.34
CA GLY A 21 -12.65 1.67 7.44
C GLY A 21 -12.36 0.50 8.39
N LYS A 22 -11.30 -0.28 8.13
CA LYS A 22 -10.98 -1.50 8.87
C LYS A 22 -10.30 -1.20 10.20
N ARG A 23 -10.68 -1.95 11.23
CA ARG A 23 -10.10 -1.87 12.58
C ARG A 23 -9.51 -3.21 12.94
N PHE A 24 -8.19 -3.24 13.09
CA PHE A 24 -7.49 -4.44 13.54
C PHE A 24 -7.58 -4.56 15.06
N SER A 25 -8.30 -5.58 15.53
CA SER A 25 -8.37 -5.96 16.94
C SER A 25 -7.29 -7.01 17.25
N HIS A 26 -7.14 -7.39 18.52
CA HIS A 26 -6.12 -8.38 18.93
C HIS A 26 -6.40 -9.80 18.42
N ASP A 27 -7.61 -10.07 17.92
CA ASP A 27 -8.06 -11.36 17.38
C ASP A 27 -8.42 -11.25 15.88
N ASP A 28 -7.97 -10.20 15.19
CA ASP A 28 -8.25 -9.98 13.77
C ASP A 28 -7.18 -10.65 12.90
N GLU A 29 -7.43 -11.91 12.53
CA GLU A 29 -6.55 -12.71 11.68
C GLU A 29 -6.27 -12.05 10.32
N GLU A 30 -7.28 -11.40 9.72
CA GLU A 30 -7.13 -10.70 8.44
C GLU A 30 -6.22 -9.46 8.60
N GLY A 31 -6.44 -8.70 9.68
CA GLY A 31 -5.61 -7.55 10.03
C GLY A 31 -4.16 -7.91 10.32
N GLU A 32 -3.91 -8.97 11.10
CA GLU A 32 -2.56 -9.47 11.37
C GLU A 32 -1.86 -9.93 10.08
N ARG A 33 -2.59 -10.66 9.23
CA ARG A 33 -2.10 -11.12 7.93
C ARG A 33 -1.74 -9.95 7.03
N PHE A 34 -2.60 -8.93 6.95
CA PHE A 34 -2.34 -7.71 6.18
C PHE A 34 -1.11 -6.94 6.70
N GLN A 35 -1.03 -6.70 8.01
CA GLN A 35 0.12 -6.02 8.62
C GLN A 35 1.45 -6.74 8.32
N LYS A 36 1.43 -8.08 8.40
CA LYS A 36 2.60 -8.90 8.08
C LYS A 36 2.97 -8.82 6.60
N ALA A 37 1.99 -8.85 5.69
CA ALA A 37 2.20 -8.70 4.26
C ALA A 37 2.79 -7.33 3.91
N ILE A 38 2.20 -6.23 4.43
CA ILE A 38 2.69 -4.86 4.23
C ILE A 38 4.10 -4.68 4.78
N ARG A 39 4.40 -5.21 5.96
CA ARG A 39 5.75 -5.13 6.52
C ARG A 39 6.78 -5.79 5.61
N LYS A 40 6.50 -7.02 5.13
CA LYS A 40 7.39 -7.71 4.20
C LYS A 40 7.50 -6.97 2.86
N PHE A 41 6.39 -6.41 2.38
CA PHE A 41 6.35 -5.60 1.16
C PHE A 41 7.28 -4.38 1.29
N ILE A 42 7.23 -3.65 2.40
CA ILE A 42 8.12 -2.50 2.65
C ILE A 42 9.59 -2.93 2.76
N GLU A 43 9.87 -4.06 3.43
CA GLU A 43 11.22 -4.64 3.49
C GLU A 43 11.72 -4.99 2.08
N LEU A 44 10.86 -5.57 1.24
CA LEU A 44 11.15 -5.90 -0.16
C LEU A 44 11.12 -4.68 -1.11
N LEU A 45 10.50 -3.57 -0.75
CA LEU A 45 10.65 -2.33 -1.52
C LEU A 45 11.99 -1.68 -1.20
N GLY A 46 12.36 -1.66 0.08
CA GLY A 46 13.62 -1.05 0.53
C GLY A 46 14.86 -1.72 -0.07
N ALA A 47 14.93 -3.05 -0.10
CA ALA A 47 16.07 -3.74 -0.71
C ALA A 47 16.09 -3.65 -2.25
N PHE A 48 14.94 -3.48 -2.91
CA PHE A 48 14.85 -3.27 -4.36
C PHE A 48 15.42 -1.90 -4.74
N VAL A 49 14.98 -0.85 -4.04
CA VAL A 49 15.45 0.53 -4.23
C VAL A 49 16.97 0.62 -4.01
N LEU A 50 17.51 -0.08 -3.00
CA LEU A 50 18.96 -0.14 -2.79
C LEU A 50 19.71 -0.89 -3.91
N GLY A 51 19.10 -1.92 -4.49
CA GLY A 51 19.62 -2.66 -5.64
C GLY A 51 19.74 -1.81 -6.91
N ASP A 52 18.77 -0.93 -7.15
CA ASP A 52 18.78 0.00 -8.29
C ASP A 52 19.81 1.13 -8.12
N VAL A 53 20.06 1.56 -6.87
CA VAL A 53 21.00 2.65 -6.55
C VAL A 53 22.45 2.16 -6.49
N VAL A 54 22.70 0.90 -6.12
CA VAL A 54 24.05 0.33 -6.02
C VAL A 54 24.22 -0.72 -7.12
N PRO A 55 24.88 -0.39 -8.25
CA PRO A 55 25.04 -1.32 -9.39
C PRO A 55 25.71 -2.65 -9.02
N TYR A 56 26.49 -2.67 -7.93
CA TYR A 56 27.14 -3.86 -7.38
C TYR A 56 26.19 -4.79 -6.62
N LEU A 57 24.94 -4.38 -6.36
CA LEU A 57 23.84 -5.20 -5.83
C LEU A 57 22.93 -5.72 -6.96
N ARG A 58 23.22 -5.46 -8.24
CA ARG A 58 22.46 -6.04 -9.38
C ARG A 58 22.46 -7.57 -9.42
N TRP A 59 23.40 -8.23 -8.74
CA TRP A 59 23.42 -9.70 -8.65
C TRP A 59 22.37 -10.28 -7.68
N LEU A 60 21.74 -9.44 -6.85
CA LEU A 60 20.62 -9.81 -5.98
C LEU A 60 19.34 -10.10 -6.79
N ASP A 61 19.37 -9.87 -8.10
CA ASP A 61 18.26 -10.02 -9.03
C ASP A 61 18.39 -11.27 -9.93
N PHE A 62 18.07 -12.46 -9.42
CA PHE A 62 17.87 -13.63 -10.31
C PHE A 62 16.68 -14.53 -9.92
N GLY A 63 15.63 -13.96 -9.33
CA GLY A 63 14.30 -14.59 -9.30
C GLY A 63 13.74 -14.97 -7.93
N GLY A 64 14.55 -15.00 -6.86
CA GLY A 64 14.03 -15.23 -5.50
C GLY A 64 13.28 -14.02 -4.94
N TYR A 65 13.85 -12.83 -5.16
CA TYR A 65 13.30 -11.57 -4.66
C TYR A 65 12.05 -11.14 -5.43
N GLU A 66 12.11 -11.16 -6.76
CA GLU A 66 10.97 -10.88 -7.63
C GLU A 66 9.80 -11.84 -7.33
N LYS A 67 10.08 -13.13 -7.13
CA LYS A 67 9.07 -14.12 -6.75
C LYS A 67 8.45 -13.81 -5.40
N ALA A 68 9.26 -13.53 -4.38
CA ALA A 68 8.75 -13.17 -3.04
C ALA A 68 7.89 -11.89 -3.10
N MET A 69 8.31 -10.91 -3.90
CA MET A 69 7.58 -9.67 -4.10
C MET A 69 6.23 -9.93 -4.76
N LYS A 70 6.17 -10.72 -5.83
CA LYS A 70 4.92 -11.12 -6.49
C LYS A 70 3.99 -11.89 -5.56
N GLU A 71 4.52 -12.80 -4.74
CA GLU A 71 3.72 -13.56 -3.78
C GLU A 71 3.08 -12.64 -2.73
N ILE A 72 3.84 -11.71 -2.17
CA ILE A 72 3.32 -10.74 -1.19
C ILE A 72 2.36 -9.75 -1.85
N ALA A 73 2.64 -9.30 -3.06
CA ALA A 73 1.78 -8.39 -3.79
C ALA A 73 0.40 -9.03 -4.08
N LYS A 74 0.36 -10.32 -4.44
CA LYS A 74 -0.89 -11.08 -4.58
C LYS A 74 -1.67 -11.19 -3.28
N GLU A 75 -0.98 -11.40 -2.16
CA GLU A 75 -1.62 -11.48 -0.85
C GLU A 75 -2.24 -10.14 -0.43
N ILE A 76 -1.54 -9.03 -0.68
CA ILE A 76 -2.07 -7.68 -0.44
C ILE A 76 -3.24 -7.39 -1.37
N ASP A 77 -3.13 -7.68 -2.66
CA ASP A 77 -4.19 -7.45 -3.64
C ASP A 77 -5.46 -8.23 -3.30
N TYR A 78 -5.32 -9.50 -2.87
CA TYR A 78 -6.44 -10.32 -2.41
C TYR A 78 -7.20 -9.68 -1.25
N ILE A 79 -6.48 -9.16 -0.25
CA ILE A 79 -7.09 -8.49 0.92
C ILE A 79 -7.76 -7.17 0.50
N LEU A 80 -7.07 -6.35 -0.30
CA LEU A 80 -7.61 -5.08 -0.79
C LEU A 80 -8.85 -5.28 -1.68
N GLN A 81 -8.87 -6.33 -2.50
CA GLN A 81 -10.05 -6.71 -3.28
C GLN A 81 -11.21 -7.07 -2.37
N GLY A 82 -10.98 -7.86 -1.32
CA GLY A 82 -12.00 -8.20 -0.33
C GLY A 82 -12.61 -6.96 0.31
N TRP A 83 -11.78 -5.98 0.69
CA TRP A 83 -12.26 -4.71 1.25
C TRP A 83 -13.03 -3.90 0.22
N LEU A 84 -12.56 -3.84 -1.02
CA LEU A 84 -13.23 -3.11 -2.09
C LEU A 84 -14.63 -3.66 -2.38
N GLU A 85 -14.75 -4.99 -2.49
CA GLU A 85 -16.04 -5.64 -2.71
C GLU A 85 -16.99 -5.42 -1.53
N GLU A 86 -16.50 -5.44 -0.29
CA GLU A 86 -17.33 -5.10 0.88
C GLU A 86 -17.88 -3.67 0.80
N HIS A 87 -17.08 -2.69 0.37
CA HIS A 87 -17.55 -1.32 0.19
C HIS A 87 -18.59 -1.21 -0.93
N LYS A 88 -18.37 -1.88 -2.08
CA LYS A 88 -19.36 -1.94 -3.17
C LYS A 88 -20.67 -2.59 -2.73
N MET A 89 -20.61 -3.70 -1.99
CA MET A 89 -21.81 -4.39 -1.48
C MET A 89 -22.57 -3.52 -0.46
N LYS A 90 -21.85 -2.82 0.44
CA LYS A 90 -22.46 -1.86 1.38
C LYS A 90 -23.18 -0.74 0.65
N ARG A 91 -22.61 -0.22 -0.44
CA ARG A 91 -23.21 0.83 -1.28
C ARG A 91 -24.50 0.36 -1.97
N THR A 92 -24.50 -0.83 -2.55
CA THR A 92 -25.69 -1.35 -3.26
C THR A 92 -26.82 -1.75 -2.31
N SER A 93 -26.48 -2.22 -1.10
CA SER A 93 -27.46 -2.64 -0.09
C SER A 93 -28.05 -1.51 0.75
N ARG A 94 -27.34 -0.37 0.85
CA ARG A 94 -27.79 0.81 1.61
C ARG A 94 -28.33 1.86 0.67
N GLN A 95 -29.63 2.08 0.70
CA GLN A 95 -30.24 3.32 0.23
C GLN A 95 -29.69 4.46 1.10
N HIS A 96 -28.56 5.08 0.70
CA HIS A 96 -27.81 6.15 1.37
C HIS A 96 -28.45 6.64 2.69
N ILE A 97 -28.19 5.94 3.80
CA ILE A 97 -28.57 6.47 5.11
C ILE A 97 -27.65 7.67 5.35
N LYS A 98 -28.24 8.86 5.26
CA LYS A 98 -27.55 10.15 5.41
C LYS A 98 -26.89 10.18 6.81
N GLY A 99 -25.56 10.12 6.87
CA GLY A 99 -24.79 10.24 8.11
C GLY A 99 -23.80 9.11 8.42
N GLU A 100 -23.60 8.15 7.52
CA GLU A 100 -22.53 7.14 7.70
C GLU A 100 -21.15 7.74 7.39
N GLU A 101 -20.16 7.41 8.24
CA GLU A 101 -18.76 7.85 8.10
C GLU A 101 -18.16 7.23 6.84
N GLN A 102 -17.82 8.05 5.84
CA GLN A 102 -17.15 7.61 4.62
C GLN A 102 -15.65 7.51 4.87
N ASP A 103 -15.04 6.44 4.38
CA ASP A 103 -13.58 6.32 4.32
C ASP A 103 -13.04 6.67 2.93
N PHE A 104 -11.72 6.60 2.77
CA PHE A 104 -11.06 6.93 1.52
C PHE A 104 -11.52 6.02 0.36
N MET A 105 -11.71 4.72 0.59
CA MET A 105 -12.12 3.76 -0.43
C MET A 105 -13.54 4.06 -0.92
N ASP A 106 -14.45 4.48 -0.03
CA ASP A 106 -15.75 5.02 -0.39
C ASP A 106 -15.61 6.27 -1.27
N VAL A 107 -14.82 7.25 -0.85
CA VAL A 107 -14.64 8.49 -1.63
C VAL A 107 -14.12 8.16 -3.04
N MET A 108 -13.13 7.27 -3.15
CA MET A 108 -12.57 6.83 -4.43
C MET A 108 -13.59 6.15 -5.33
N LEU A 109 -14.42 5.23 -4.78
CA LEU A 109 -15.50 4.61 -5.54
C LEU A 109 -16.49 5.67 -6.09
N SER A 110 -16.85 6.69 -5.29
CA SER A 110 -17.74 7.77 -5.73
C SER A 110 -17.12 8.69 -6.79
N ILE A 111 -15.79 8.89 -6.75
CA ILE A 111 -15.07 9.65 -7.78
C ILE A 111 -15.11 8.87 -9.11
N PHE A 112 -15.00 7.55 -9.06
CA PHE A 112 -14.90 6.71 -10.26
C PHE A 112 -16.23 6.32 -10.88
N ASP A 113 -17.36 6.45 -10.18
CA ASP A 113 -18.70 6.21 -10.75
C ASP A 113 -19.00 7.07 -12.01
N GLY A 114 -18.30 8.20 -12.17
CA GLY A 114 -18.43 9.10 -13.33
C GLY A 114 -17.18 9.20 -14.22
N ALA A 115 -16.12 8.43 -13.93
CA ALA A 115 -14.86 8.53 -14.65
C ALA A 115 -14.88 7.74 -15.97
N SER A 116 -14.35 8.34 -17.03
CA SER A 116 -14.14 7.66 -18.30
C SER A 116 -12.85 6.83 -18.28
N PRO A 117 -12.67 5.85 -19.19
CA PRO A 117 -11.40 5.13 -19.32
C PRO A 117 -10.22 6.06 -19.61
N GLU A 118 -10.44 7.22 -20.23
CA GLU A 118 -9.39 8.22 -20.49
C GLU A 118 -8.91 8.87 -19.18
N ASP A 119 -9.84 9.16 -18.26
CA ASP A 119 -9.53 9.70 -16.93
C ASP A 119 -8.71 8.73 -16.06
N LEU A 120 -8.84 7.44 -16.35
CA LEU A 120 -8.12 6.35 -15.66
C LEU A 120 -6.92 5.83 -16.44
N ALA A 121 -6.49 6.52 -17.50
CA ALA A 121 -5.39 6.10 -18.37
C ALA A 121 -5.52 4.66 -18.89
N GLY A 122 -6.75 4.19 -19.11
CA GLY A 122 -7.09 2.84 -19.58
C GLY A 122 -7.10 1.76 -18.50
N PHE A 123 -6.82 2.09 -17.23
CA PHE A 123 -6.93 1.16 -16.11
C PHE A 123 -8.37 1.06 -15.60
N ASP A 124 -8.70 -0.07 -14.99
CA ASP A 124 -9.98 -0.22 -14.32
C ASP A 124 -9.99 0.54 -12.98
N ALA A 125 -11.15 1.08 -12.61
CA ALA A 125 -11.35 1.89 -11.42
C ALA A 125 -10.95 1.15 -10.13
N ASP A 126 -11.12 -0.18 -10.09
CA ASP A 126 -10.80 -0.99 -8.93
C ASP A 126 -9.28 -1.06 -8.71
N THR A 127 -8.53 -1.30 -9.78
CA THR A 127 -7.07 -1.29 -9.78
C THR A 127 -6.54 0.06 -9.34
N VAL A 128 -7.07 1.16 -9.89
CA VAL A 128 -6.65 2.51 -9.49
C VAL A 128 -6.97 2.78 -8.01
N ASN A 129 -8.13 2.37 -7.53
CA ASN A 129 -8.53 2.53 -6.12
C ASN A 129 -7.60 1.73 -5.19
N LYS A 130 -7.42 0.43 -5.45
CA LYS A 130 -6.54 -0.46 -4.66
C LYS A 130 -5.09 0.03 -4.67
N ALA A 131 -4.57 0.44 -5.83
CA ALA A 131 -3.21 0.95 -5.95
C ALA A 131 -3.02 2.24 -5.14
N THR A 132 -3.96 3.18 -5.23
CA THR A 132 -3.91 4.43 -4.47
C THR A 132 -3.99 4.18 -2.96
N CYS A 133 -4.87 3.26 -2.53
CA CYS A 133 -4.94 2.82 -1.14
C CYS A 133 -3.60 2.24 -0.68
N LEU A 134 -2.97 1.35 -1.45
CA LEU A 134 -1.69 0.74 -1.07
C LEU A 134 -0.57 1.78 -0.97
N ILE A 135 -0.50 2.72 -1.92
CA ILE A 135 0.47 3.83 -1.89
C ILE A 135 0.32 4.62 -0.59
N ASN A 136 -0.90 5.05 -0.26
CA ASN A 136 -1.15 5.81 0.97
C ASN A 136 -0.81 5.02 2.25
N ILE A 137 -1.10 3.70 2.29
CA ILE A 137 -0.74 2.83 3.42
C ILE A 137 0.78 2.70 3.56
N THR A 138 1.49 2.54 2.45
CA THR A 138 2.94 2.31 2.43
C THR A 138 3.74 3.58 2.66
N ASP A 139 3.37 4.71 2.06
CA ASP A 139 4.06 5.99 2.22
C ASP A 139 4.10 6.44 3.69
N ILE A 140 2.96 6.38 4.38
CA ILE A 140 2.87 6.76 5.80
C ILE A 140 3.71 5.81 6.67
N SER A 141 3.74 4.52 6.30
CA SER A 141 4.57 3.52 6.97
C SER A 141 6.07 3.73 6.71
N MET A 142 6.45 4.28 5.55
CA MET A 142 7.83 4.56 5.14
C MET A 142 8.41 5.84 5.73
N LEU A 143 7.59 6.85 6.09
CA LEU A 143 8.04 8.05 6.83
C LEU A 143 8.75 7.70 8.16
N ARG A 144 8.60 6.46 8.64
CA ARG A 144 9.27 5.88 9.80
C ARG A 144 10.78 5.57 9.57
N GLY A 145 11.25 5.52 8.33
CA GLY A 145 12.58 5.01 7.94
C GLY A 145 13.75 5.99 8.08
N SER A 146 13.52 7.29 8.20
CA SER A 146 14.58 8.30 8.01
C SER A 146 15.60 8.48 9.14
N ASN A 147 15.64 7.63 10.17
CA ASN A 147 16.53 7.82 11.33
C ASN A 147 17.56 6.71 11.58
N LYS A 148 18.05 6.07 10.51
CA LYS A 148 19.32 5.31 10.55
C LYS A 148 20.08 5.41 9.23
N CYS A 149 20.68 6.57 8.97
CA CYS A 149 21.85 6.63 8.09
C CYS A 149 23.04 7.10 8.94
N PRO A 150 24.14 6.33 9.03
CA PRO A 150 25.42 6.88 9.50
C PRO A 150 25.79 8.01 8.53
N GLN A 151 26.16 9.16 9.09
CA GLN A 151 26.58 10.32 8.32
C GLN A 151 27.73 9.95 7.38
N HIS A 152 27.44 9.80 6.09
CA HIS A 152 28.35 10.19 5.03
C HIS A 152 27.52 10.60 3.81
N HIS A 153 27.53 11.91 3.58
CA HIS A 153 27.05 12.65 2.41
C HIS A 153 26.13 11.91 1.43
N PHE A 154 24.84 12.24 1.49
CA PHE A 154 24.11 12.57 0.27
C PHE A 154 22.87 13.41 0.60
N THR A 155 23.05 14.72 0.54
CA THR A 155 21.98 15.67 0.25
C THR A 155 21.40 15.31 -1.12
N ASP A 156 20.17 14.78 -1.18
CA ASP A 156 19.26 15.25 -2.22
C ASP A 156 17.80 14.94 -1.91
N VAL A 157 17.02 16.01 -1.85
CA VAL A 157 15.57 16.03 -1.58
C VAL A 157 14.78 15.71 -2.87
N GLY A 158 15.46 15.46 -4.01
CA GLY A 158 14.85 15.06 -5.28
C GLY A 158 14.48 13.57 -5.43
N LYS A 159 14.71 12.72 -4.42
CA LYS A 159 14.68 11.25 -4.57
C LYS A 159 13.31 10.57 -4.42
N VAL A 160 12.24 11.34 -4.22
CA VAL A 160 10.86 10.81 -4.15
C VAL A 160 10.32 10.46 -5.55
N GLY A 161 10.94 10.98 -6.63
CA GLY A 161 10.47 10.79 -8.01
C GLY A 161 10.77 9.43 -8.66
N HIS A 162 11.65 8.60 -8.09
CA HIS A 162 12.05 7.30 -8.68
C HIS A 162 11.38 6.08 -8.06
N THR A 163 10.67 6.23 -6.95
CA THR A 163 9.89 5.16 -6.31
C THR A 163 8.57 4.88 -7.04
N TYR A 164 7.94 5.91 -7.62
CA TYR A 164 6.66 5.78 -8.32
C TYR A 164 6.71 4.89 -9.58
N PRO A 165 7.72 4.98 -10.47
CA PRO A 165 7.83 4.09 -11.63
C PRO A 165 8.02 2.63 -11.25
N ILE A 166 8.72 2.35 -10.15
CA ILE A 166 9.00 1.00 -9.64
C ILE A 166 7.73 0.37 -9.06
N MET A 167 6.97 1.13 -8.28
CA MET A 167 5.65 0.71 -7.77
C MET A 167 4.64 0.49 -8.90
N LEU A 168 4.59 1.38 -9.90
CA LEU A 168 3.76 1.23 -11.10
C LEU A 168 4.15 -0.01 -11.93
N ALA A 169 5.46 -0.27 -12.09
CA ALA A 169 5.95 -1.46 -12.79
C ALA A 169 5.61 -2.77 -12.04
N LEU A 170 5.65 -2.75 -10.71
CA LEU A 170 5.26 -3.90 -9.87
C LEU A 170 3.75 -4.18 -9.93
N PHE A 171 2.90 -3.14 -10.01
CA PHE A 171 1.46 -3.30 -10.20
C PHE A 171 1.06 -3.73 -11.62
N SER A 172 1.87 -3.38 -12.62
CA SER A 172 1.68 -3.85 -14.01
C SER A 172 2.00 -5.33 -14.21
N LEU A 173 2.55 -6.00 -13.19
CA LEU A 173 2.98 -7.41 -13.19
C LEU A 173 2.10 -8.32 -12.30
N LEU A 174 1.07 -7.75 -11.64
CA LEU A 174 -0.04 -8.48 -11.03
C LEU A 174 -1.14 -8.69 -12.06
#